data_AF-A0A7C3U7D4-F1
#
_entry.id   AF-A0A7C3U7D4-F1
#
_cell.length_a   1.000
_cell.length_b   1.000
_cell.length_c   1.000
_cell.angle_alpha   90.00
_cell.angle_beta   90.00
_cell.angle_gamma   90.00
#
_symmetry.space_group_name_H-M   'P 1'
#
loop_
_entity.id
_entity.type
_entity.pdbx_description
1 polymer ?
#
loop_
_entity_poly.entity_id
_entity_poly.type
_entity_poly.pdbx_seq_one_letter_code
_entity_poly.pdbx_strand_id
1 'polypeptide(L)'
;MVKTLQDTRAYIDSLGLCTYMRSPLGFKGDNPDMLILELVTGLRFEDTLMEIGERIYNLERLILNREGVGRREDDLPSRIKSEAVVVDETGKPRFLNEGDFQRMLDEYYKERGWNPNGQPTMEKLRSLKIP
;
A
#
# COMPACT_ATOMS: atom_id res chain seq x y z
N MET A 1 3.90 -2.30 7.72
CA MET A 1 2.76 -3.23 7.55
C MET A 1 1.81 -2.80 6.42
N VAL A 2 1.20 -1.62 6.45
CA VAL A 2 0.20 -1.18 5.44
C VAL A 2 0.76 -1.19 4.01
N LYS A 3 1.91 -0.55 3.77
CA LYS A 3 2.60 -0.54 2.46
C LYS A 3 2.81 -1.96 1.92
N THR A 4 3.41 -2.84 2.72
CA THR A 4 3.67 -4.25 2.33
C THR A 4 2.39 -4.98 1.93
N LEU A 5 1.29 -4.80 2.67
CA LEU A 5 0.01 -5.43 2.34
C LEU A 5 -0.55 -4.92 1.01
N GLN A 6 -0.46 -3.62 0.76
CA GLN A 6 -0.90 -2.99 -0.49
C GLN A 6 -0.06 -3.46 -1.69
N ASP A 7 1.26 -3.46 -1.58
CA ASP A 7 2.18 -3.92 -2.64
C ASP A 7 1.92 -5.41 -2.93
N THR A 8 1.69 -6.19 -1.87
CA THR A 8 1.30 -7.59 -2.02
C THR A 8 -0.01 -7.75 -2.76
N ARG A 9 -1.01 -6.95 -2.40
CA ARG A 9 -2.33 -7.02 -3.04
C ARG A 9 -2.24 -6.67 -4.52
N ALA A 10 -1.45 -5.65 -4.88
CA ALA A 10 -1.29 -5.18 -6.24
C ALA A 10 -0.76 -6.27 -7.19
N TYR A 11 0.29 -7.01 -6.79
CA TYR A 11 0.77 -8.11 -7.64
C TYR A 11 -0.19 -9.31 -7.62
N ILE A 12 -0.82 -9.65 -6.49
CA ILE A 12 -1.79 -10.77 -6.43
C ILE A 12 -2.98 -10.53 -7.36
N ASP A 13 -3.50 -9.31 -7.40
CA ASP A 13 -4.59 -8.95 -8.30
C ASP A 13 -4.15 -8.98 -9.78
N SER A 14 -2.89 -8.62 -10.06
CA SER A 14 -2.33 -8.75 -11.41
C SER A 14 -2.11 -10.20 -11.84
N LEU A 15 -1.85 -11.12 -10.90
CA LEU A 15 -1.79 -12.55 -11.16
C LEU A 15 -3.18 -13.18 -11.37
N GLY A 16 -4.26 -12.44 -11.14
CA GLY A 16 -5.64 -12.95 -11.21
C GLY A 16 -5.95 -13.99 -10.12
N LEU A 17 -5.18 -14.00 -9.04
CA LEU A 17 -5.33 -14.98 -7.96
C LEU A 17 -6.23 -14.44 -6.85
N CYS A 18 -7.06 -15.32 -6.30
CA CYS A 18 -7.80 -15.02 -5.08
C CYS A 18 -6.84 -14.74 -3.92
N THR A 19 -7.10 -13.69 -3.14
CA THR A 19 -6.23 -13.29 -2.01
C THR A 19 -6.01 -14.40 -0.97
N TYR A 20 -6.94 -15.35 -0.85
CA TYR A 20 -6.81 -16.49 0.06
C TYR A 20 -5.73 -17.49 -0.40
N MET A 21 -5.47 -17.58 -1.71
CA MET A 21 -4.47 -18.48 -2.29
C MET A 21 -3.04 -17.96 -2.11
N ARG A 22 -2.87 -16.69 -1.74
CA ARG A 22 -1.58 -16.07 -1.48
C ARG A 22 -0.69 -16.92 -0.56
N SER A 23 -1.20 -17.27 0.62
CA SER A 23 -0.43 -17.99 1.64
C SER A 23 -0.16 -19.45 1.23
N PRO A 24 -1.15 -20.26 0.80
CA PRO A 24 -0.91 -21.60 0.30
C PRO A 24 0.10 -21.70 -0.86
N LEU A 25 0.16 -20.69 -1.73
CA LEU A 25 1.06 -20.65 -2.90
C LEU A 25 2.43 -20.01 -2.61
N GLY A 26 2.78 -19.74 -1.35
CA GLY A 26 4.11 -19.22 -1.00
C GLY A 26 4.31 -17.71 -1.19
N PHE A 27 3.27 -16.96 -1.55
CA PHE A 27 3.33 -15.49 -1.70
C PHE A 27 3.20 -14.76 -0.35
N LYS A 28 4.01 -15.11 0.65
CA LYS A 28 3.86 -14.63 2.03
C LYS A 28 4.82 -13.48 2.37
N GLY A 29 4.34 -12.56 3.21
CA GLY A 29 5.18 -11.51 3.78
C GLY A 29 5.73 -10.56 2.72
N ASP A 30 6.98 -10.16 2.93
CA ASP A 30 7.79 -9.28 2.07
C ASP A 30 8.77 -10.05 1.17
N ASN A 31 8.77 -11.39 1.22
CA ASN A 31 9.63 -12.23 0.38
C ASN A 31 8.82 -13.39 -0.25
N PRO A 32 7.91 -13.09 -1.19
CA PRO A 32 7.11 -14.10 -1.87
C PRO A 32 7.97 -15.01 -2.76
N ASP A 33 7.64 -16.30 -2.79
CA ASP A 33 8.29 -17.27 -3.68
C ASP A 33 7.89 -17.04 -5.15
N MET A 34 8.89 -16.96 -6.03
CA MET A 34 8.73 -16.76 -7.47
C MET A 34 8.54 -18.08 -8.24
N LEU A 35 8.86 -19.23 -7.64
CA LEU A 35 8.95 -20.51 -8.33
C LEU A 35 7.67 -20.86 -9.09
N ILE A 36 6.51 -20.70 -8.45
CA ILE A 36 5.22 -21.00 -9.08
C ILE A 36 4.98 -20.10 -10.30
N LEU A 37 5.36 -18.82 -10.21
CA LEU A 37 5.21 -17.89 -11.31
C LEU A 37 6.12 -18.28 -12.49
N GLU A 38 7.37 -18.62 -12.23
CA GLU A 38 8.31 -19.08 -13.26
C GLU A 38 7.83 -20.38 -13.92
N LEU A 39 7.34 -21.35 -13.14
CA LEU A 39 6.86 -22.63 -13.65
C LEU A 39 5.62 -22.48 -14.54
N VAL A 40 4.71 -21.57 -14.20
CA VAL A 40 3.46 -21.35 -14.96
C VAL A 40 3.70 -20.51 -16.21
N THR A 41 4.54 -19.47 -16.12
CA THR A 41 4.73 -18.50 -17.22
C THR A 41 5.91 -18.85 -18.12
N GLY A 42 6.88 -19.62 -17.62
CA GLY A 42 8.17 -19.82 -18.28
C GLY A 42 9.10 -18.60 -18.24
N LEU A 43 8.70 -17.52 -17.56
CA LEU A 43 9.45 -16.27 -17.49
C LEU A 43 10.29 -16.20 -16.21
N ARG A 44 11.53 -15.71 -16.35
CA ARG A 44 12.36 -15.32 -15.22
C ARG A 44 12.30 -13.80 -15.08
N PHE A 45 11.87 -13.34 -13.92
CA PHE A 45 11.76 -11.92 -13.62
C PHE A 45 13.06 -11.43 -12.97
N GLU A 46 13.57 -10.28 -13.43
CA GLU A 46 14.68 -9.59 -12.78
C GLU A 46 14.23 -8.87 -11.50
N ASP A 47 13.02 -8.31 -11.54
CA ASP A 47 12.41 -7.65 -10.40
C ASP A 47 11.70 -8.67 -9.49
N THR A 48 11.70 -8.41 -8.19
CA THR A 48 10.90 -9.15 -7.22
C THR A 48 9.40 -8.83 -7.36
N LEU A 49 8.51 -9.74 -6.93
CA LEU A 49 7.07 -9.46 -6.88
C LEU A 49 6.73 -8.23 -6.02
N MET A 50 7.50 -7.96 -4.97
CA MET A 50 7.29 -6.77 -4.13
C MET A 50 7.61 -5.47 -4.88
N GLU A 51 8.68 -5.44 -5.68
CA GLU A 51 9.01 -4.30 -6.55
C GLU A 51 7.95 -4.11 -7.65
N ILE A 52 7.46 -5.20 -8.24
CA ILE A 52 6.36 -5.17 -9.21
C ILE A 52 5.09 -4.59 -8.56
N GLY A 53 4.74 -5.07 -7.36
CA GLY A 53 3.59 -4.58 -6.60
C GLY A 53 3.71 -3.10 -6.24
N GLU A 54 4.88 -2.66 -5.77
CA GLU A 54 5.13 -1.25 -5.46
C GLU A 54 5.05 -0.36 -6.72
N ARG A 55 5.54 -0.84 -7.87
CA ARG A 55 5.41 -0.16 -9.16
C ARG A 55 3.95 0.03 -9.55
N ILE A 56 3.13 -1.03 -9.47
CA ILE A 56 1.70 -0.97 -9.78
C ILE A 56 1.00 0.07 -8.88
N TYR A 57 1.23 -0.02 -7.57
CA TYR A 57 0.58 0.89 -6.61
C TYR A 57 0.97 2.36 -6.83
N ASN A 58 2.23 2.63 -7.19
CA ASN A 58 2.67 3.99 -7.53
C ASN A 58 2.09 4.47 -8.86
N LEU A 59 1.93 3.60 -9.86
CA LEU A 59 1.27 3.95 -11.12
C LEU A 59 -0.21 4.29 -10.90
N GLU A 60 -0.93 3.50 -10.09
CA GLU A 60 -2.31 3.81 -9.67
C GLU A 60 -2.37 5.17 -8.96
N ARG A 61 -1.43 5.42 -8.05
CA ARG A 61 -1.36 6.72 -7.36
C ARG A 61 -1.10 7.88 -8.32
N LEU A 62 -0.25 7.71 -9.32
CA LEU A 62 -0.03 8.75 -10.35
C LEU A 62 -1.30 9.05 -11.13
N ILE A 63 -2.08 8.02 -11.48
CA ILE A 63 -3.38 8.19 -12.14
C ILE A 63 -4.33 8.98 -11.22
N LEU A 64 -4.43 8.60 -9.95
CA LEU A 64 -5.25 9.33 -8.96
C LEU A 64 -4.82 10.80 -8.80
N ASN A 65 -3.51 11.05 -8.68
CA ASN A 65 -2.97 12.41 -8.60
C ASN A 65 -3.28 13.23 -9.86
N ARG A 66 -3.24 12.62 -11.06
CA ARG A 66 -3.63 13.26 -12.31
C ARG A 66 -5.10 13.69 -12.30
N GLU A 67 -5.96 12.85 -11.72
CA GLU A 67 -7.39 13.15 -11.54
C GLU A 67 -7.69 14.08 -10.34
N GLY A 68 -6.66 14.60 -9.67
CA GLY A 68 -6.80 15.59 -8.59
C GLY A 68 -6.99 15.00 -7.19
N VAL A 69 -6.82 13.69 -7.02
CA VAL A 69 -6.81 13.04 -5.70
C VAL A 69 -5.43 13.22 -5.07
N GLY A 70 -5.35 13.85 -3.90
CA GLY A 70 -4.11 14.05 -3.17
C GLY A 70 -4.31 13.94 -1.66
N ARG A 71 -3.46 14.63 -0.89
CA ARG A 71 -3.50 14.57 0.58
C ARG A 71 -4.88 14.84 1.19
N ARG A 72 -5.66 15.76 0.61
CA ARG A 72 -6.98 16.12 1.14
C ARG A 72 -7.96 14.95 1.08
N GLU A 73 -7.85 14.10 0.05
CA GLU A 73 -8.72 12.94 -0.17
C GLU A 73 -8.25 11.70 0.61
N ASP A 74 -7.00 11.68 1.08
CA ASP A 74 -6.47 10.62 1.96
C ASP A 74 -6.91 10.84 3.42
N ASP A 75 -8.23 10.91 3.64
CA ASP A 75 -8.83 11.12 4.95
C ASP A 75 -9.88 10.05 5.30
N LEU A 76 -10.20 9.95 6.57
CA LEU A 76 -11.19 9.04 7.13
C LEU A 76 -12.52 9.76 7.39
N PRO A 77 -13.65 9.03 7.36
CA PRO A 77 -14.94 9.58 7.77
C PRO A 77 -14.85 10.25 9.15
N SER A 78 -15.47 11.44 9.29
CA SER A 78 -15.40 12.27 10.49
C SER A 78 -15.77 11.52 11.78
N ARG A 79 -16.70 10.58 11.69
CA ARG A 79 -17.12 9.68 12.77
C ARG A 79 -15.95 8.99 13.46
N ILE A 80 -14.96 8.48 12.71
CA ILE A 80 -13.80 7.76 13.27
C ILE A 80 -12.93 8.70 14.12
N LYS A 81 -12.92 9.99 13.77
CA LYS A 81 -12.07 11.01 14.38
C LYS A 81 -12.76 11.80 15.51
N SER A 82 -14.09 11.74 15.57
CA SER A 82 -14.90 12.57 16.47
C SER A 82 -15.78 11.79 17.46
N GLU A 83 -16.17 10.55 17.13
CA GLU A 83 -16.95 9.70 18.04
C GLU A 83 -16.04 8.73 18.77
N ALA A 84 -15.94 8.88 20.10
CA ALA A 84 -15.15 7.96 20.91
C ALA A 84 -15.86 6.61 21.08
N VAL A 85 -15.06 5.55 20.98
CA VAL A 85 -15.48 4.17 21.26
C VAL A 85 -14.87 3.71 22.58
N VAL A 86 -15.64 2.94 23.34
CA VAL A 86 -15.15 2.24 24.53
C VAL A 86 -14.80 0.82 24.09
N VAL A 87 -13.52 0.48 24.14
CA VAL A 87 -12.96 -0.71 23.46
C VAL A 87 -12.50 -1.80 24.43
N ASP A 88 -12.39 -1.46 25.71
CA ASP A 88 -11.88 -2.36 26.75
C ASP A 88 -12.60 -2.09 28.09
N GLU A 89 -12.36 -2.98 29.04
CA GLU A 89 -12.98 -2.96 30.38
C GLU A 89 -12.55 -1.76 31.23
N THR A 90 -11.56 -0.98 30.76
CA THR A 90 -11.11 0.23 31.48
C THR A 90 -12.11 1.38 31.38
N GLY A 91 -13.10 1.28 30.49
CA GLY A 91 -14.12 2.31 30.26
C GLY A 91 -13.57 3.58 29.61
N LYS A 92 -12.29 3.59 29.20
CA LYS A 92 -11.66 4.79 28.65
C LYS A 92 -12.10 5.02 27.20
N PRO A 93 -12.64 6.21 26.87
CA PRO A 93 -12.97 6.56 25.50
C PRO A 93 -11.71 6.60 24.65
N ARG A 94 -11.73 5.96 23.48
CA ARG A 94 -10.67 6.05 22.47
C ARG A 94 -11.26 6.57 21.17
N PHE A 95 -10.54 7.48 20.53
CA PHE A 95 -10.83 7.96 19.19
C PHE A 95 -9.50 8.20 18.47
N LEU A 96 -9.53 8.23 17.14
CA LEU A 96 -8.35 8.58 16.36
C LEU A 96 -8.22 10.09 16.34
N ASN A 97 -7.28 10.62 17.10
CA ASN A 97 -6.97 12.05 17.09
C ASN A 97 -6.48 12.46 15.68
N GLU A 98 -6.98 13.58 15.16
CA GLU A 98 -6.56 14.17 13.89
C GLU A 98 -5.03 14.33 13.79
N GLY A 99 -4.37 14.81 14.86
CA GLY A 99 -2.92 14.98 14.87
C GLY A 99 -2.15 13.66 14.77
N ASP A 100 -2.67 12.60 15.40
CA ASP A 100 -2.07 11.26 15.29
C ASP A 100 -2.29 10.68 13.89
N PHE A 101 -3.47 10.88 13.30
CA PHE A 101 -3.76 10.46 11.93
C PHE A 101 -2.86 11.17 10.91
N GLN A 102 -2.72 12.49 10.99
CA GLN A 102 -1.84 13.25 10.08
C GLN A 102 -0.38 12.79 10.18
N ARG A 103 0.11 12.50 11.40
CA ARG A 103 1.44 11.95 11.62
C ARG A 103 1.61 10.56 11.01
N MET A 104 0.63 9.67 11.18
CA MET A 104 0.63 8.35 10.53
C MET A 104 0.62 8.47 9.00
N LEU A 105 -0.12 9.44 8.46
CA LEU A 105 -0.18 9.70 7.01
C LEU A 105 1.16 10.22 6.49
N ASP A 106 1.83 11.12 7.21
CA ASP A 106 3.17 11.60 6.87
C ASP A 106 4.21 10.47 6.88
N GLU A 107 4.17 9.61 7.91
CA GLU A 107 5.02 8.41 7.98
C GLU A 107 4.75 7.50 6.78
N TYR A 108 3.48 7.28 6.43
CA TYR A 108 3.10 6.47 5.27
C TYR A 108 3.63 7.05 3.94
N TYR A 109 3.53 8.37 3.73
CA TYR A 109 4.08 9.01 2.53
C TYR A 109 5.60 8.90 2.46
N LYS A 110 6.29 9.07 3.59
CA LYS A 110 7.74 8.88 3.67
C LYS A 110 8.13 7.46 3.28
N GLU A 111 7.47 6.45 3.83
CA GLU A 111 7.70 5.03 3.51
C GLU A 111 7.39 4.71 2.04
N ARG A 112 6.44 5.42 1.44
CA ARG A 112 6.10 5.32 0.01
C ARG A 112 7.08 6.07 -0.91
N GLY A 113 7.93 6.95 -0.37
CA GLY A 113 8.76 7.86 -1.18
C GLY A 113 7.92 8.93 -1.89
N TRP A 114 6.86 9.41 -1.24
CA TRP A 114 5.97 10.46 -1.72
C TRP A 114 6.27 11.79 -1.02
N ASN A 115 5.91 12.89 -1.68
CA ASN A 115 5.98 14.23 -1.08
C ASN A 115 4.80 14.46 -0.11
N PRO A 116 4.81 15.57 0.68
CA PRO A 116 3.73 15.86 1.62
C PRO A 116 2.33 16.02 1.00
N ASN A 117 2.23 16.24 -0.31
CA ASN A 117 0.96 16.32 -1.04
C ASN A 117 0.44 14.95 -1.50
N GLY A 118 1.16 13.86 -1.19
CA GLY A 118 0.81 12.50 -1.58
C GLY A 118 1.19 12.15 -3.02
N GLN A 119 2.19 12.83 -3.60
CA GLN A 119 2.68 12.56 -4.95
C GLN A 119 4.00 11.77 -4.90
N PRO A 120 4.15 10.67 -5.67
CA PRO A 120 5.44 9.99 -5.81
C PRO A 120 6.55 10.95 -6.26
N THR A 121 7.72 10.88 -5.62
CA THR A 121 8.86 11.70 -6.03
C THR A 121 9.48 11.18 -7.32
N MET A 122 10.18 12.05 -8.07
CA MET A 122 10.90 11.63 -9.28
C MET A 122 11.96 10.56 -9.00
N GLU A 123 12.59 10.61 -7.82
CA GLU A 123 13.52 9.56 -7.38
C GLU A 123 12.81 8.20 -7.24
N LYS A 124 11.65 8.19 -6.56
CA LYS A 124 10.84 6.98 -6.42
C LYS A 124 10.38 6.44 -7.77
N LEU A 125 9.88 7.29 -8.68
CA LEU A 125 9.45 6.88 -10.01
C LEU A 125 10.58 6.24 -10.83
N ARG A 126 11.77 6.87 -10.83
CA ARG A 126 12.96 6.32 -11.48
C ARG A 126 13.36 4.97 -10.90
N SER A 127 13.36 4.84 -9.57
CA SER A 127 13.68 3.57 -8.90
C SER A 127 12.72 2.43 -9.30
N LEU A 128 11.46 2.77 -9.57
CA LEU A 128 10.43 1.83 -10.00
C LEU A 128 10.33 1.69 -11.53
N LYS A 129 11.23 2.31 -12.31
CA LYS A 129 11.21 2.27 -13.78
C LYS A 129 9.88 2.79 -14.37
N ILE A 130 9.23 3.75 -13.70
CA ILE A 130 8.03 4.44 -14.17
C ILE A 130 8.47 5.71 -14.94
N PRO A 131 8.03 5.90 -16.20
CA PRO A 131 8.42 7.05 -17.03
C PRO A 131 8.07 8.42 -16.44
#